data_AF-A0A225E030-F1
#
_entry.id   AF-A0A225E030-F1
#
_cell.length_a   1.000
_cell.length_b   1.000
_cell.length_c   1.000
_cell.angle_alpha   90.00
_cell.angle_beta   90.00
_cell.angle_gamma   90.00
#
_symmetry.space_group_name_H-M   'P 1'
#
loop_
_entity.id
_entity.type
_entity.pdbx_description
1 polymer ?
#
loop_
_entity_poly.entity_id
_entity_poly.type
_entity_poly.pdbx_seq_one_letter_code
_entity_poly.pdbx_strand_id
1 'polypeptide(L)'
;MVNWGKVILAGVVFVFVFVAATADTPREYKGWGLDQEKEQVKRREDPTAWDKEMLEQDKVLSKVLSKGPGSRPFAFGTFPVPQYDLVGKGSCGGNGNLFAEHPWRDHYVLSNTFFVGRSPVNEKFVGDRKDEVFFHILVLADKKLDGSNVASNISSRNHPHYIGQGQFKTSRSEVYYVAFQTADRNAYAVVNMRLFDLRAGRVVIITPQKDGTLRSMQVEAPTLSSAEVKDFDAKLLKEPGVIKFLDSTGKE
;
A
#
# COMPACT_ATOMS: atom_id res chain seq x y z
N MET A 1 85.37 11.48 -27.33
CA MET A 1 85.20 10.78 -26.03
C MET A 1 83.94 11.31 -25.38
N VAL A 2 82.94 10.43 -25.13
CA VAL A 2 82.03 10.42 -23.96
C VAL A 2 81.11 11.66 -23.81
N ASN A 3 79.78 11.63 -23.62
CA ASN A 3 78.77 10.59 -23.42
C ASN A 3 77.41 11.19 -23.85
N TRP A 4 76.55 10.40 -24.47
CA TRP A 4 75.15 10.76 -24.72
C TRP A 4 74.29 10.29 -23.54
N GLY A 5 73.84 11.23 -22.70
CA GLY A 5 72.83 10.97 -21.68
C GLY A 5 71.44 10.97 -22.28
N LYS A 6 70.86 9.78 -22.41
CA LYS A 6 69.48 9.53 -22.88
C LYS A 6 68.46 10.11 -21.88
N VAL A 7 67.59 11.01 -22.34
CA VAL A 7 66.32 11.30 -21.67
C VAL A 7 65.28 10.38 -22.28
N ILE A 8 64.89 9.33 -21.55
CA ILE A 8 63.75 8.48 -21.90
C ILE A 8 62.52 9.12 -21.28
N LEU A 9 61.71 9.81 -22.10
CA LEU A 9 60.35 10.17 -21.74
C LEU A 9 59.50 8.90 -21.91
N ALA A 10 59.33 8.13 -20.82
CA ALA A 10 58.34 7.06 -20.80
C ALA A 10 56.96 7.70 -20.70
N GLY A 11 56.25 7.79 -21.82
CA GLY A 11 54.88 8.27 -21.89
C GLY A 11 53.96 7.35 -21.08
N VAL A 12 53.35 7.90 -20.04
CA VAL A 12 52.22 7.25 -19.36
C VAL A 12 51.01 7.38 -20.28
N VAL A 13 50.64 6.30 -20.95
CA VAL A 13 49.36 6.19 -21.64
C VAL A 13 48.29 6.00 -20.57
N PHE A 14 47.56 7.08 -20.23
CA PHE A 14 46.30 6.96 -19.51
C PHE A 14 45.26 6.39 -20.47
N VAL A 15 45.00 5.08 -20.39
CA VAL A 15 43.79 4.50 -20.95
C VAL A 15 42.63 4.93 -20.05
N PHE A 16 41.98 6.03 -20.41
CA PHE A 16 40.65 6.34 -19.89
C PHE A 16 39.69 5.32 -20.48
N VAL A 17 39.44 4.23 -19.75
CA VAL A 17 38.23 3.44 -19.97
C VAL A 17 37.08 4.34 -19.54
N PHE A 18 36.48 5.04 -20.50
CA PHE A 18 35.14 5.57 -20.33
C PHE A 18 34.21 4.37 -20.18
N VAL A 19 34.03 3.91 -18.93
CA VAL A 19 32.78 3.27 -18.58
C VAL A 19 31.75 4.37 -18.75
N ALA A 20 31.05 4.35 -19.88
CA ALA A 20 29.81 5.08 -20.01
C ALA A 20 28.87 4.48 -18.97
N ALA A 21 28.95 4.98 -17.74
CA ALA A 21 27.80 4.96 -16.86
C ALA A 21 26.75 5.74 -17.65
N THR A 22 25.85 5.02 -18.31
CA THR A 22 24.59 5.61 -18.75
C THR A 22 23.94 6.05 -17.46
N ALA A 23 24.17 7.31 -17.07
CA ALA A 23 23.31 8.00 -16.13
C ALA A 23 21.93 7.92 -16.79
N ASP A 24 21.14 6.92 -16.37
CA ASP A 24 19.83 6.66 -16.93
C ASP A 24 19.00 7.87 -16.50
N THR A 25 18.89 8.84 -17.42
CA THR A 25 18.18 10.09 -17.17
C THR A 25 16.78 9.71 -16.67
N PRO A 26 16.34 10.21 -15.49
CA PRO A 26 15.09 9.74 -14.91
C PRO A 26 13.95 9.90 -15.91
N ARG A 27 13.24 8.80 -16.20
CA ARG A 27 12.19 8.77 -17.22
C ARG A 27 10.95 9.49 -16.71
N GLU A 28 10.25 10.19 -17.59
CA GLU A 28 8.91 10.71 -17.31
C GLU A 28 7.90 9.54 -17.28
N TYR A 29 6.90 9.61 -16.40
CA TYR A 29 5.83 8.61 -16.34
C TYR A 29 4.94 8.71 -17.58
N LYS A 30 4.78 7.61 -18.32
CA LYS A 30 4.04 7.56 -19.61
C LYS A 30 2.68 6.85 -19.52
N GLY A 31 2.15 6.65 -18.32
CA GLY A 31 0.97 5.79 -18.10
C GLY A 31 1.34 4.33 -17.82
N TRP A 32 0.32 3.51 -17.51
CA TRP A 32 0.47 2.10 -17.20
C TRP A 32 -0.41 1.23 -18.09
N GLY A 33 0.19 0.20 -18.68
CA GLY A 33 -0.46 -0.80 -19.51
C GLY A 33 0.30 -2.12 -19.44
N LEU A 34 -0.13 -3.10 -20.24
CA LEU A 34 0.44 -4.45 -20.20
C LEU A 34 1.93 -4.48 -20.53
N ASP A 35 2.41 -3.61 -21.40
CA ASP A 35 3.83 -3.56 -21.76
C ASP A 35 4.68 -3.00 -20.60
N GLN A 36 4.20 -2.00 -19.88
CA GLN A 36 4.84 -1.50 -18.66
C GLN A 36 4.82 -2.57 -17.55
N GLU A 37 3.74 -3.35 -17.44
CA GLU A 37 3.68 -4.46 -16.48
C GLU A 37 4.72 -5.53 -16.80
N LYS A 38 4.84 -5.94 -18.07
CA LYS A 38 5.85 -6.91 -18.51
C LYS A 38 7.27 -6.40 -18.27
N GLU A 39 7.51 -5.11 -18.51
CA GLU A 39 8.80 -4.50 -18.23
C GLU A 39 9.10 -4.47 -16.72
N GLN A 40 8.10 -4.20 -15.89
CA GLN A 40 8.26 -4.22 -14.44
C GLN A 40 8.52 -5.64 -13.90
N VAL A 41 7.94 -6.68 -14.50
CA VAL A 41 8.30 -8.08 -14.21
C VAL A 41 9.79 -8.32 -14.45
N LYS A 42 10.31 -7.94 -15.63
CA LYS A 42 11.73 -8.12 -15.95
C LYS A 42 12.64 -7.41 -14.95
N ARG A 43 12.29 -6.18 -14.55
CA ARG A 43 13.07 -5.42 -13.56
C ARG A 43 13.07 -6.07 -12.18
N ARG A 44 11.97 -6.71 -11.77
CA ARG A 44 11.95 -7.48 -10.50
C ARG A 44 12.92 -8.66 -10.54
N GLU A 45 13.17 -9.21 -11.72
CA GLU A 45 14.08 -10.34 -11.93
C GLU A 45 15.53 -9.92 -12.23
N ASP A 46 15.79 -8.61 -12.40
CA ASP A 46 17.10 -8.06 -12.75
C ASP A 46 17.81 -7.42 -11.54
N PRO A 47 18.89 -8.04 -11.02
CA PRO A 47 19.65 -7.51 -9.89
C PRO A 47 20.27 -6.12 -10.09
N THR A 48 20.42 -5.67 -11.34
CA THR A 48 20.95 -4.34 -11.66
C THR A 48 19.90 -3.24 -11.47
N ALA A 49 18.62 -3.58 -11.51
CA ALA A 49 17.51 -2.66 -11.30
C ALA A 49 17.15 -2.49 -9.81
N TRP A 50 17.64 -3.37 -8.93
CA TRP A 50 17.22 -3.44 -7.54
C TRP A 50 17.72 -2.28 -6.67
N ASP A 51 16.84 -1.80 -5.81
CA ASP A 51 17.16 -0.92 -4.71
C ASP A 51 17.75 -1.73 -3.53
N LYS A 52 19.08 -1.78 -3.48
CA LYS A 52 19.82 -2.51 -2.44
C LYS A 52 19.67 -1.88 -1.06
N GLU A 53 19.53 -0.56 -0.99
CA GLU A 53 19.35 0.13 0.29
C GLU A 53 17.98 -0.22 0.89
N MET A 54 16.93 -0.17 0.07
CA MET A 54 15.58 -0.58 0.49
C MET A 54 15.54 -2.05 0.93
N LEU A 55 16.26 -2.93 0.23
CA LEU A 55 16.34 -4.34 0.63
C LEU A 55 16.96 -4.52 2.02
N GLU A 56 18.05 -3.81 2.34
CA GLU A 56 18.66 -3.89 3.68
C GLU A 56 17.73 -3.32 4.77
N GLN A 57 17.02 -2.22 4.47
CA GLN A 57 15.99 -1.69 5.37
C GLN A 57 14.87 -2.70 5.62
N ASP A 58 14.39 -3.38 4.57
CA ASP A 58 13.32 -4.37 4.67
C ASP A 58 13.74 -5.64 5.43
N LYS A 59 15.02 -6.02 5.43
CA LYS A 59 15.56 -7.10 6.28
C LYS A 59 15.49 -6.75 7.78
N VAL A 60 15.63 -5.49 8.13
CA VAL A 60 15.48 -5.01 9.51
C VAL A 60 14.00 -4.92 9.87
N LEU A 61 13.20 -4.31 8.99
CA LEU A 61 11.76 -4.12 9.20
C LEU A 61 11.01 -5.45 9.36
N SER A 62 11.34 -6.47 8.57
CA SER A 62 10.68 -7.78 8.66
C SER A 62 10.86 -8.44 10.03
N LYS A 63 11.99 -8.22 10.72
CA LYS A 63 12.21 -8.72 12.09
C LYS A 63 11.29 -8.06 13.11
N VAL A 64 10.93 -6.78 12.90
CA VAL A 64 10.01 -6.04 13.76
C VAL A 64 8.57 -6.43 13.44
N LEU A 65 8.21 -6.39 12.16
CA LEU A 65 6.85 -6.71 11.73
C LEU A 65 6.48 -8.15 12.04
N SER A 66 7.39 -9.12 11.92
CA SER A 66 7.10 -10.53 12.21
C SER A 66 6.92 -10.84 13.70
N LYS A 67 7.21 -9.89 14.61
CA LYS A 67 7.12 -10.07 16.07
C LYS A 67 5.93 -9.35 16.72
N GLY A 68 5.09 -8.67 15.94
CA GLY A 68 3.94 -7.93 16.47
C GLY A 68 2.79 -8.85 16.94
N PRO A 69 1.99 -8.44 17.94
CA PRO A 69 0.92 -9.24 18.56
C PRO A 69 -0.34 -9.46 17.70
N GLY A 70 -0.25 -9.39 16.36
CA GLY A 70 -1.39 -9.56 15.47
C GLY A 70 -1.09 -10.51 14.33
N SER A 71 -1.99 -11.49 14.12
CA SER A 71 -2.00 -12.33 12.94
C SER A 71 -2.47 -11.48 11.76
N ARG A 72 -1.57 -11.16 10.84
CA ARG A 72 -1.97 -10.59 9.54
C ARG A 72 -2.25 -11.73 8.57
N PRO A 73 -3.06 -11.50 7.52
CA PRO A 73 -3.35 -12.52 6.51
C PRO A 73 -2.06 -13.12 5.91
N PHE A 74 -1.06 -12.27 5.70
CA PHE A 74 0.25 -12.66 5.18
C PHE A 74 1.39 -12.14 6.07
N ALA A 75 2.45 -12.95 6.18
CA ALA A 75 3.72 -12.49 6.72
C ALA A 75 4.29 -11.37 5.83
N PHE A 76 5.00 -10.41 6.43
CA PHE A 76 5.69 -9.38 5.66
C PHE A 76 6.95 -9.99 5.04
N GLY A 77 6.91 -10.24 3.73
CA GLY A 77 8.05 -10.75 2.98
C GLY A 77 9.10 -9.66 2.72
N THR A 78 10.38 -10.04 2.78
CA THR A 78 11.50 -9.22 2.32
C THR A 78 11.93 -9.73 0.95
N PHE A 79 11.76 -8.93 -0.09
CA PHE A 79 12.17 -9.25 -1.45
C PHE A 79 12.88 -8.05 -2.09
N PRO A 80 13.84 -8.27 -3.00
CA PRO A 80 14.41 -7.19 -3.76
C PRO A 80 13.33 -6.51 -4.61
N VAL A 81 13.41 -5.19 -4.71
CA VAL A 81 12.47 -4.39 -5.50
C VAL A 81 13.23 -3.46 -6.45
N PRO A 82 12.72 -3.21 -7.66
CA PRO A 82 13.32 -2.21 -8.54
C PRO A 82 13.29 -0.81 -7.91
N GLN A 83 14.27 0.02 -8.22
CA GLN A 83 14.22 1.45 -7.89
C GLN A 83 12.93 2.07 -8.42
N TYR A 84 12.22 2.80 -7.57
CA TYR A 84 10.91 3.38 -7.95
C TYR A 84 11.02 4.38 -9.11
N ASP A 85 12.13 5.13 -9.20
CA ASP A 85 12.35 6.09 -10.28
C ASP A 85 12.47 5.45 -11.68
N LEU A 86 12.62 4.12 -11.77
CA LEU A 86 12.53 3.38 -13.04
C LEU A 86 11.11 3.39 -13.63
N VAL A 87 10.08 3.54 -12.79
CA VAL A 87 8.69 3.78 -13.21
C VAL A 87 8.54 5.21 -13.73
N GLY A 88 9.20 6.14 -13.05
CA GLY A 88 9.37 7.52 -13.46
C GLY A 88 9.86 8.38 -12.29
N LYS A 89 10.55 9.48 -12.56
CA LYS A 89 11.12 10.33 -11.50
C LYS A 89 10.04 10.81 -10.53
N GLY A 90 10.21 10.55 -9.23
CA GLY A 90 9.25 10.97 -8.20
C GLY A 90 7.89 10.29 -8.31
N SER A 91 7.82 9.15 -9.01
CA SER A 91 6.59 8.36 -9.21
C SER A 91 5.99 7.82 -7.91
N CYS A 92 6.79 7.65 -6.87
CA CYS A 92 6.30 7.22 -5.55
C CYS A 92 5.99 8.41 -4.64
N GLY A 93 4.69 8.69 -4.44
CA GLY A 93 4.20 9.71 -3.49
C GLY A 93 4.15 9.24 -2.04
N GLY A 94 4.67 8.06 -1.72
CA GLY A 94 4.48 7.41 -0.43
C GLY A 94 3.10 6.76 -0.28
N ASN A 95 2.91 6.05 0.83
CA ASN A 95 1.67 5.37 1.15
C ASN A 95 1.46 5.34 2.68
N GLY A 96 0.23 5.07 3.11
CA GLY A 96 -0.06 5.04 4.53
C GLY A 96 -1.39 4.38 4.85
N ASN A 97 -1.62 4.20 6.14
CA ASN A 97 -2.89 3.78 6.67
C ASN A 97 -3.31 4.60 7.90
N LEU A 98 -4.62 4.68 8.14
CA LEU A 98 -5.21 5.44 9.25
C LEU A 98 -6.27 4.58 9.93
N PHE A 99 -6.18 4.48 11.26
CA PHE A 99 -7.24 3.91 12.09
C PHE A 99 -8.14 5.00 12.67
N ALA A 100 -9.42 4.68 12.82
CA ALA A 100 -10.35 5.49 13.61
C ALA A 100 -11.31 4.60 14.42
N GLU A 101 -11.87 5.19 15.47
CA GLU A 101 -12.89 4.57 16.31
C GLU A 101 -14.09 5.52 16.39
N HIS A 102 -15.28 4.96 16.18
CA HIS A 102 -16.54 5.67 16.28
C HIS A 102 -17.44 4.97 17.31
N PRO A 103 -17.89 5.64 18.37
CA PRO A 103 -18.87 5.08 19.29
C PRO A 103 -20.16 4.69 18.56
N TRP A 104 -20.69 3.49 18.83
CA TRP A 104 -21.92 3.00 18.24
C TRP A 104 -22.77 2.28 19.30
N ARG A 105 -23.62 3.03 19.99
CA ARG A 105 -24.39 2.54 21.15
C ARG A 105 -23.45 1.98 22.24
N ASP A 106 -23.60 0.71 22.58
CA ASP A 106 -22.77 -0.08 23.49
C ASP A 106 -21.59 -0.79 22.77
N HIS A 107 -21.41 -0.52 21.47
CA HIS A 107 -20.37 -1.06 20.61
C HIS A 107 -19.49 0.08 20.05
N TYR A 108 -18.56 -0.30 19.19
CA TYR A 108 -17.69 0.59 18.43
C TYR A 108 -17.72 0.20 16.96
N VAL A 109 -17.65 1.19 16.07
CA VAL A 109 -17.28 0.95 14.67
C VAL A 109 -15.82 1.36 14.52
N LEU A 110 -14.97 0.36 14.27
CA LEU A 110 -13.53 0.54 14.08
C LEU A 110 -13.27 0.65 12.59
N SER A 111 -12.40 1.56 12.15
CA SER A 111 -12.05 1.66 10.74
C SER A 111 -10.55 1.62 10.49
N ASN A 112 -10.18 1.13 9.30
CA ASN A 112 -8.84 1.29 8.74
C ASN A 112 -8.95 1.76 7.30
N THR A 113 -8.04 2.63 6.91
CA THR A 113 -8.02 3.25 5.58
C THR A 113 -6.66 3.03 4.95
N PHE A 114 -6.61 2.69 3.67
CA PHE A 114 -5.38 2.69 2.87
C PHE A 114 -5.39 3.81 1.84
N PHE A 115 -4.28 4.54 1.79
CA PHE A 115 -4.11 5.66 0.88
C PHE A 115 -2.71 5.73 0.28
N VAL A 116 -2.61 6.39 -0.86
CA VAL A 116 -1.38 6.62 -1.62
C VAL A 116 -1.22 8.12 -1.88
N GLY A 117 -0.03 8.65 -1.63
CA GLY A 117 0.27 10.06 -1.85
C GLY A 117 0.17 10.47 -3.32
N ARG A 118 -0.13 11.74 -3.56
CA ARG A 118 -0.14 12.34 -4.89
C ARG A 118 1.27 12.24 -5.51
N SER A 119 1.32 11.77 -6.75
CA SER A 119 2.54 11.66 -7.55
C SER A 119 2.21 11.76 -9.04
N PRO A 120 3.21 11.84 -9.94
CA PRO A 120 2.97 11.80 -11.39
C PRO A 120 2.15 10.58 -11.87
N VAL A 121 2.11 9.50 -11.08
CA VAL A 121 1.36 8.27 -11.42
C VAL A 121 -0.15 8.45 -11.26
N ASN A 122 -0.58 9.20 -10.25
CA ASN A 122 -1.99 9.29 -9.87
C ASN A 122 -2.56 10.71 -9.88
N GLU A 123 -1.76 11.75 -10.08
CA GLU A 123 -2.19 13.15 -9.89
C GLU A 123 -3.45 13.54 -10.65
N LYS A 124 -3.67 12.99 -11.84
CA LYS A 124 -4.88 13.22 -12.65
C LYS A 124 -6.18 12.71 -11.99
N PHE A 125 -6.07 11.74 -11.09
CA PHE A 125 -7.19 11.17 -10.34
C PHE A 125 -7.33 11.80 -8.95
N VAL A 126 -6.21 12.16 -8.34
CA VAL A 126 -6.16 12.79 -7.01
C VAL A 126 -6.63 14.26 -7.07
N GLY A 127 -6.36 14.94 -8.20
CA GLY A 127 -6.61 16.37 -8.36
C GLY A 127 -5.71 17.18 -7.42
N ASP A 128 -6.32 18.13 -6.70
CA ASP A 128 -5.63 19.01 -5.75
C ASP A 128 -5.42 18.37 -4.36
N ARG A 129 -5.90 17.14 -4.14
CA ARG A 129 -5.73 16.43 -2.85
C ARG A 129 -4.27 15.99 -2.65
N LYS A 130 -3.88 15.79 -1.38
CA LYS A 130 -2.52 15.32 -1.04
C LYS A 130 -2.32 13.82 -1.26
N ASP A 131 -3.39 13.05 -1.21
CA ASP A 131 -3.42 11.60 -1.36
C ASP A 131 -4.82 11.13 -1.78
N GLU A 132 -4.91 9.85 -2.11
CA GLU A 132 -6.17 9.18 -2.44
C GLU A 132 -6.31 7.88 -1.67
N VAL A 133 -7.50 7.70 -1.11
CA VAL A 133 -7.97 6.48 -0.47
C VAL A 133 -8.39 5.48 -1.54
N PHE A 134 -7.74 4.31 -1.56
CA PHE A 134 -8.13 3.22 -2.45
C PHE A 134 -8.94 2.13 -1.74
N PHE A 135 -8.91 2.07 -0.41
CA PHE A 135 -9.69 1.13 0.38
C PHE A 135 -9.99 1.69 1.77
N HIS A 136 -11.23 1.53 2.21
CA HIS A 136 -11.66 1.87 3.55
C HIS A 136 -12.56 0.77 4.10
N ILE A 137 -12.27 0.28 5.31
CA ILE A 137 -13.05 -0.77 5.97
C ILE A 137 -13.56 -0.27 7.31
N LEU A 138 -14.83 -0.54 7.61
CA LEU A 138 -15.45 -0.35 8.92
C LEU A 138 -15.85 -1.72 9.48
N VAL A 139 -15.58 -1.97 10.75
CA VAL A 139 -15.90 -3.22 11.46
C VAL A 139 -16.64 -2.90 12.73
N LEU A 140 -17.83 -3.49 12.91
CA LEU A 140 -18.52 -3.43 14.20
C LEU A 140 -17.79 -4.32 15.22
N ALA A 141 -17.41 -3.73 16.35
CA ALA A 141 -16.67 -4.37 17.42
C ALA A 141 -17.28 -4.07 18.78
N ASP A 142 -17.00 -4.94 19.74
CA ASP A 142 -17.43 -4.84 21.14
C ASP A 142 -16.33 -4.27 22.05
N LYS A 143 -15.17 -3.91 21.47
CA LYS A 143 -14.06 -3.30 22.18
C LYS A 143 -13.42 -2.19 21.36
N LYS A 144 -12.83 -1.23 22.08
CA LYS A 144 -12.08 -0.11 21.52
C LYS A 144 -10.81 -0.54 20.80
N LEU A 145 -10.24 0.32 19.96
CA LEU A 145 -8.92 0.07 19.40
C LEU A 145 -7.87 -0.07 20.49
N ASP A 146 -7.12 -1.16 20.45
CA ASP A 146 -5.95 -1.38 21.28
C ASP A 146 -4.87 -2.14 20.47
N GLY A 147 -3.61 -2.02 20.86
CA GLY A 147 -2.51 -2.65 20.13
C GLY A 147 -2.53 -4.18 20.07
N SER A 148 -3.43 -4.84 20.81
CA SER A 148 -3.64 -6.30 20.81
C SER A 148 -4.77 -6.76 19.90
N ASN A 149 -5.61 -5.84 19.41
CA ASN A 149 -6.81 -6.18 18.67
C ASN A 149 -6.85 -5.61 17.25
N VAL A 150 -5.81 -4.90 16.87
CA VAL A 150 -5.66 -4.36 15.52
C VAL A 150 -4.23 -4.53 15.05
N ALA A 151 -4.09 -4.88 13.78
CA ALA A 151 -2.81 -4.87 13.10
C ALA A 151 -3.01 -4.45 11.65
N SER A 152 -2.10 -3.65 11.11
CA SER A 152 -2.12 -3.33 9.68
C SER A 152 -0.75 -2.93 9.17
N ASN A 153 -0.52 -3.16 7.90
CA ASN A 153 0.58 -2.56 7.16
C ASN A 153 0.16 -2.32 5.71
N ILE A 154 0.82 -1.35 5.09
CA ILE A 154 0.72 -1.07 3.66
C ILE A 154 2.12 -1.16 3.04
N SER A 155 2.20 -1.63 1.81
CA SER A 155 3.45 -1.88 1.11
C SER A 155 3.47 -1.20 -0.25
N SER A 156 4.49 -0.34 -0.43
CA SER A 156 4.86 0.28 -1.70
C SER A 156 5.83 -0.60 -2.50
N ARG A 157 6.24 -1.77 -1.97
CA ARG A 157 7.25 -2.64 -2.59
C ARG A 157 6.79 -3.25 -3.93
N ASN A 158 5.54 -3.00 -4.29
CA ASN A 158 4.95 -3.35 -5.58
C ASN A 158 4.79 -2.14 -6.53
N HIS A 159 5.37 -0.98 -6.19
CA HIS A 159 5.19 0.28 -6.93
C HIS A 159 5.33 0.06 -8.45
N PRO A 160 4.36 0.54 -9.27
CA PRO A 160 3.26 1.46 -8.94
C PRO A 160 1.96 0.79 -8.45
N HIS A 161 1.99 -0.50 -8.11
CA HIS A 161 0.91 -1.16 -7.39
C HIS A 161 1.08 -0.96 -5.88
N TYR A 162 -0.04 -0.95 -5.16
CA TYR A 162 -0.07 -0.80 -3.70
C TYR A 162 -0.94 -1.89 -3.10
N ILE A 163 -0.44 -2.49 -2.02
CA ILE A 163 -1.16 -3.52 -1.28
C ILE A 163 -1.09 -3.21 0.20
N GLY A 164 -2.23 -3.31 0.88
CA GLY A 164 -2.33 -3.23 2.32
C GLY A 164 -3.05 -4.45 2.86
N GLN A 165 -2.78 -4.75 4.12
CA GLN A 165 -3.45 -5.82 4.85
C GLN A 165 -3.67 -5.41 6.29
N GLY A 166 -4.58 -6.11 6.96
CA GLY A 166 -4.75 -5.96 8.38
C GLY A 166 -5.73 -6.95 8.99
N GLN A 167 -5.96 -6.72 10.27
CA GLN A 167 -6.81 -7.51 11.13
C GLN A 167 -7.57 -6.59 12.07
N PHE A 168 -8.83 -6.91 12.34
CA PHE A 168 -9.55 -6.52 13.55
C PHE A 168 -9.94 -7.77 14.32
N LYS A 169 -9.56 -7.85 15.60
CA LYS A 169 -10.02 -8.89 16.51
C LYS A 169 -11.16 -8.35 17.34
N THR A 170 -12.31 -8.98 17.31
CA THR A 170 -13.46 -8.71 18.19
C THR A 170 -13.61 -9.87 19.19
N SER A 171 -14.56 -9.83 20.14
CA SER A 171 -14.88 -11.04 20.92
C SER A 171 -15.59 -12.11 20.09
N ARG A 172 -16.22 -11.73 18.97
CA ARG A 172 -17.04 -12.62 18.14
C ARG A 172 -16.25 -13.31 17.03
N SER A 173 -15.31 -12.60 16.42
CA SER A 173 -14.56 -13.07 15.26
C SER A 173 -13.30 -12.24 15.01
N GLU A 174 -12.43 -12.78 14.17
CA GLU A 174 -11.28 -12.07 13.61
C GLU A 174 -11.57 -11.72 12.16
N VAL A 175 -11.57 -10.42 11.85
CA VAL A 175 -11.76 -9.89 10.50
C VAL A 175 -10.40 -9.65 9.87
N TYR A 176 -10.07 -10.46 8.88
CA TYR A 176 -8.82 -10.43 8.13
C TYR A 176 -9.08 -9.79 6.78
N TYR A 177 -8.27 -8.81 6.39
CA TYR A 177 -8.45 -8.14 5.11
C TYR A 177 -7.14 -7.86 4.41
N VAL A 178 -7.18 -7.95 3.09
CA VAL A 178 -6.15 -7.48 2.16
C VAL A 178 -6.86 -6.63 1.11
N ALA A 179 -6.29 -5.49 0.78
CA ALA A 179 -6.77 -4.69 -0.34
C ALA A 179 -5.59 -4.19 -1.16
N PHE A 180 -5.77 -4.11 -2.46
CA PHE A 180 -4.74 -3.63 -3.36
C PHE A 180 -5.34 -2.77 -4.45
N GLN A 181 -4.55 -1.80 -4.88
CA GLN A 181 -4.78 -1.02 -6.07
C GLN A 181 -3.64 -1.28 -7.05
N THR A 182 -4.00 -1.67 -8.26
CA THR A 182 -3.04 -1.84 -9.34
C THR A 182 -2.78 -0.51 -10.05
N ALA A 183 -1.65 -0.42 -10.72
CA ALA A 183 -1.21 0.79 -11.41
C ALA A 183 -2.12 1.19 -12.58
N ASP A 184 -2.87 0.24 -13.14
CA ASP A 184 -3.98 0.47 -14.10
C ASP A 184 -5.29 0.93 -13.42
N ARG A 185 -5.25 1.21 -12.11
CA ARG A 185 -6.31 1.80 -11.28
C ARG A 185 -7.43 0.84 -10.88
N ASN A 186 -7.38 -0.43 -11.27
CA ASN A 186 -8.27 -1.42 -10.70
C ASN A 186 -7.94 -1.61 -9.21
N ALA A 187 -8.96 -1.89 -8.40
CA ALA A 187 -8.79 -2.06 -6.97
C ALA A 187 -9.71 -3.15 -6.44
N TYR A 188 -9.19 -3.98 -5.56
CA TYR A 188 -9.89 -5.13 -5.01
C TYR A 188 -9.58 -5.29 -3.53
N ALA A 189 -10.50 -5.89 -2.80
CA ALA A 189 -10.26 -6.34 -1.45
C ALA A 189 -10.70 -7.80 -1.28
N VAL A 190 -10.02 -8.50 -0.39
CA VAL A 190 -10.43 -9.79 0.14
C VAL A 190 -10.61 -9.61 1.63
N VAL A 191 -11.82 -9.88 2.13
CA VAL A 191 -12.11 -9.86 3.57
C VAL A 191 -12.63 -11.24 3.98
N ASN A 192 -11.88 -11.95 4.83
CA ASN A 192 -12.17 -13.33 5.24
C ASN A 192 -12.60 -14.21 4.05
N MET A 193 -11.79 -14.24 2.98
CA MET A 193 -12.01 -14.99 1.73
C MET A 193 -13.17 -14.51 0.84
N ARG A 194 -13.89 -13.45 1.21
CA ARG A 194 -14.85 -12.79 0.31
C ARG A 194 -14.16 -11.74 -0.55
N LEU A 195 -14.29 -11.86 -1.86
CA LEU A 195 -13.79 -10.88 -2.84
C LEU A 195 -14.74 -9.68 -2.95
N PHE A 196 -14.17 -8.49 -3.01
CA PHE A 196 -14.83 -7.22 -3.26
C PHE A 196 -14.15 -6.53 -4.44
N ASP A 197 -14.94 -6.17 -5.45
CA ASP A 197 -14.50 -5.30 -6.52
C ASP A 197 -14.70 -3.85 -6.07
N LEU A 198 -13.62 -3.14 -5.76
CA LEU A 198 -13.70 -1.80 -5.17
C LEU A 198 -14.11 -0.73 -6.18
N ARG A 199 -14.25 -1.09 -7.46
CA ARG A 199 -14.88 -0.24 -8.48
C ARG A 199 -16.38 -0.07 -8.24
N ALA A 200 -17.01 -1.04 -7.58
CA ALA A 200 -18.41 -0.96 -7.13
C ALA A 200 -18.58 -0.27 -5.76
N GLY A 201 -17.48 0.21 -5.16
CA GLY A 201 -17.48 0.92 -3.89
C GLY A 201 -16.23 0.63 -3.08
N ARG A 202 -15.53 1.69 -2.63
CA ARG A 202 -14.25 1.57 -1.92
C ARG A 202 -14.40 1.35 -0.42
N VAL A 203 -15.63 1.40 0.08
CA VAL A 203 -15.96 1.26 1.49
C VAL A 203 -16.59 -0.11 1.73
N VAL A 204 -16.01 -0.88 2.65
CA VAL A 204 -16.55 -2.19 3.06
C VAL A 204 -16.90 -2.13 4.54
N ILE A 205 -18.14 -2.43 4.89
CA ILE A 205 -18.62 -2.53 6.28
C ILE A 205 -18.79 -4.00 6.61
N ILE A 206 -18.15 -4.47 7.67
CA ILE A 206 -18.24 -5.85 8.16
C ILE A 206 -18.87 -5.87 9.55
N THR A 207 -19.84 -6.77 9.73
CA THR A 207 -20.46 -6.98 11.04
C THR A 207 -20.38 -8.46 11.45
N PRO A 208 -19.49 -8.80 12.40
CA PRO A 208 -19.45 -10.12 13.01
C PRO A 208 -20.73 -10.46 13.78
N GLN A 209 -21.31 -11.62 13.50
CA GLN A 209 -22.52 -12.13 14.12
C GLN A 209 -22.22 -13.11 15.26
N LYS A 210 -23.21 -13.36 16.12
CA LYS A 210 -23.09 -14.30 17.25
C LYS A 210 -22.97 -15.76 16.79
N ASP A 211 -23.54 -16.09 15.64
CA ASP A 211 -23.49 -17.43 15.01
C ASP A 211 -22.16 -17.72 14.28
N GLY A 212 -21.19 -16.79 14.37
CA GLY A 212 -19.89 -16.89 13.71
C GLY A 212 -19.89 -16.41 12.26
N THR A 213 -21.03 -16.03 11.68
CA THR A 213 -21.09 -15.48 10.32
C THR A 213 -20.60 -14.03 10.27
N LEU A 214 -20.16 -13.61 9.08
CA LEU A 214 -19.82 -12.21 8.78
C LEU A 214 -20.84 -11.67 7.78
N ARG A 215 -21.53 -10.59 8.13
CA ARG A 215 -22.35 -9.83 7.17
C ARG A 215 -21.50 -8.70 6.61
N SER A 216 -21.65 -8.43 5.31
CA SER A 216 -20.88 -7.39 4.61
C SER A 216 -21.80 -6.45 3.84
N MET A 217 -21.49 -5.16 3.86
CA MET A 217 -22.07 -4.14 2.99
C MET A 217 -20.93 -3.44 2.25
N GLN A 218 -21.11 -3.22 0.95
CA GLN A 218 -20.19 -2.42 0.15
C GLN A 218 -20.88 -1.11 -0.20
N VAL A 219 -20.20 0.01 0.04
CA VAL A 219 -20.74 1.35 -0.14
C VAL A 219 -19.91 2.10 -1.16
N GLU A 220 -20.61 2.74 -2.10
CA GLU A 220 -20.00 3.67 -3.04
C GLU A 220 -19.60 4.95 -2.30
N ALA A 221 -18.37 5.40 -2.54
CA ALA A 221 -17.85 6.62 -1.95
C ALA A 221 -17.19 7.46 -3.05
N PRO A 222 -17.26 8.80 -2.94
CA PRO A 222 -16.47 9.67 -3.81
C PRO A 222 -14.97 9.36 -3.62
N THR A 223 -14.13 9.88 -4.51
CA THR A 223 -12.69 9.91 -4.26
C THR A 223 -12.41 10.72 -2.99
N LEU A 224 -11.79 10.09 -2.00
CA LEU A 224 -11.43 10.69 -0.71
C LEU A 224 -9.92 10.81 -0.60
N SER A 225 -9.45 11.85 0.08
CA SER A 225 -8.14 11.88 0.73
C SER A 225 -8.25 11.36 2.16
N SER A 226 -7.13 10.96 2.74
CA SER A 226 -7.02 10.57 4.14
C SER A 226 -7.50 11.65 5.12
N ALA A 227 -7.46 12.94 4.72
CA ALA A 227 -7.96 14.05 5.52
C ALA A 227 -9.49 14.12 5.56
N GLU A 228 -10.18 13.59 4.55
CA GLU A 228 -11.64 13.64 4.43
C GLU A 228 -12.35 12.46 5.11
N VAL A 229 -11.61 11.38 5.45
CA VAL A 229 -12.17 10.13 5.98
C VAL A 229 -13.00 10.33 7.24
N LYS A 230 -12.50 11.13 8.20
CA LYS A 230 -13.21 11.34 9.47
C LYS A 230 -14.60 11.95 9.27
N ASP A 231 -14.69 12.96 8.41
CA ASP A 231 -15.95 13.64 8.12
C ASP A 231 -16.87 12.78 7.25
N PHE A 232 -16.29 11.95 6.39
CA PHE A 232 -17.03 10.95 5.62
C PHE A 232 -17.67 9.90 6.55
N ASP A 233 -16.92 9.29 7.46
CA ASP A 233 -17.42 8.30 8.42
C ASP A 233 -18.57 8.87 9.26
N ALA A 234 -18.44 10.11 9.74
CA ALA A 234 -19.46 10.78 10.53
C ALA A 234 -20.79 11.01 9.78
N LYS A 235 -20.75 11.09 8.44
CA LYS A 235 -21.94 11.17 7.59
C LYS A 235 -22.47 9.79 7.26
N LEU A 236 -21.59 8.87 6.86
CA LEU A 236 -21.93 7.49 6.48
C LEU A 236 -22.66 6.77 7.61
N LEU A 237 -22.18 6.91 8.84
CA LEU A 237 -22.78 6.27 10.03
C LEU A 237 -24.17 6.82 10.40
N LYS A 238 -24.62 7.90 9.76
CA LYS A 238 -25.97 8.46 9.92
C LYS A 238 -26.92 8.05 8.79
N GLU A 239 -26.44 7.35 7.77
CA GLU A 239 -27.28 6.92 6.67
C GLU A 239 -28.26 5.82 7.12
N PRO A 240 -29.56 5.92 6.80
CA PRO A 240 -30.56 4.94 7.24
C PRO A 240 -30.22 3.49 6.85
N GLY A 241 -29.64 3.28 5.66
CA GLY A 241 -29.22 1.97 5.19
C GLY A 241 -28.08 1.38 6.02
N VAL A 242 -27.10 2.21 6.38
CA VAL A 242 -25.96 1.84 7.23
C VAL A 242 -26.40 1.58 8.66
N ILE A 243 -27.24 2.45 9.24
CA ILE A 243 -27.84 2.25 10.55
C ILE A 243 -28.56 0.90 10.59
N LYS A 244 -29.48 0.66 9.64
CA LYS A 244 -30.24 -0.60 9.57
C LYS A 244 -29.31 -1.82 9.45
N PHE A 245 -28.24 -1.71 8.68
CA PHE A 245 -27.28 -2.81 8.51
C PHE A 245 -26.51 -3.10 9.79
N LEU A 246 -25.93 -2.07 10.43
CA LEU A 246 -25.23 -2.20 11.71
C LEU A 246 -26.16 -2.71 12.83
N ASP A 247 -27.43 -2.32 12.80
CA ASP A 247 -28.43 -2.72 13.80
C ASP A 247 -29.01 -4.12 13.60
N SER A 248 -28.77 -4.71 12.43
CA SER A 248 -29.24 -6.06 12.13
C SER A 248 -28.45 -7.13 12.88
N THR A 249 -27.34 -6.77 13.52
CA THR A 249 -26.47 -7.72 14.21
C THR A 249 -27.13 -8.38 15.41
N GLY A 250 -27.09 -9.71 15.45
CA GLY A 250 -27.63 -10.50 16.56
C GLY A 250 -29.15 -10.70 16.53
N LYS A 251 -29.82 -10.37 15.40
CA LYS A 251 -31.15 -10.89 15.10
C LYS A 251 -31.00 -12.20 14.33
N GLU A 252 -31.47 -13.28 14.96
CA GLU A 252 -31.72 -14.58 14.33
C GLU A 252 -32.79 -14.45 13.24
#